data_AF-A0A2I0VMT7-F1
#
_entry.id   AF-A0A2I0VMT7-F1
#
_cell.length_a   1.000
_cell.length_b   1.000
_cell.length_c   1.000
_cell.angle_alpha   90.00
_cell.angle_beta   90.00
_cell.angle_gamma   90.00
#
_symmetry.space_group_name_H-M   'P 1'
#
loop_
_entity.id
_entity.type
_entity.pdbx_description
1 polymer ?
#
loop_
_entity_poly.entity_id
_entity_poly.type
_entity_poly.pdbx_seq_one_letter_code
_entity_poly.pdbx_strand_id
1 'polypeptide(L)'
;MYPFERYLNKLKKYVKNKARPEGSICEAYLSQETTHFCSYYFEPHVRSTRTKMGRNMDFDVEEQSHATLTVFRRQGKPSGKCVERYLNDLEINTANLYVLLNCEEVEPILE
;
A
#
# COMPACT_ATOMS: atom_id res chain seq x y z
N MET A 1 10.78 9.26 6.15
CA MET A 1 11.77 8.35 6.75
C MET A 1 12.67 7.84 5.64
N TYR A 2 13.98 8.00 5.79
CA TYR A 2 14.95 7.76 4.74
C TYR A 2 15.13 6.25 4.47
N PRO A 3 15.52 5.81 3.25
CA PRO A 3 15.76 4.40 2.93
C PRO A 3 16.59 3.61 3.95
N PHE A 4 17.72 4.16 4.42
CA PHE A 4 18.58 3.48 5.41
C PHE A 4 17.86 3.22 6.74
N GLU A 5 17.07 4.17 7.22
CA GLU A 5 16.34 4.04 8.49
C GLU A 5 15.29 2.93 8.38
N ARG A 6 14.64 2.80 7.21
CA ARG A 6 13.66 1.74 6.97
C ARG A 6 14.31 0.37 7.01
N TYR A 7 15.50 0.25 6.43
CA TYR A 7 16.28 -0.98 6.45
C TYR A 7 16.71 -1.35 7.89
N LEU A 8 17.26 -0.40 8.64
CA LEU A 8 17.64 -0.61 10.04
C LEU A 8 16.44 -1.00 10.92
N ASN A 9 15.29 -0.38 10.71
CA ASN A 9 14.05 -0.77 11.41
C ASN A 9 13.60 -2.20 11.07
N LYS A 10 13.83 -2.67 9.82
CA LYS A 10 13.58 -4.06 9.43
C LYS A 10 14.50 -5.02 10.20
N LEU A 11 15.81 -4.75 10.21
CA LEU A 11 16.79 -5.56 10.94
C LEU A 11 16.52 -5.58 12.45
N LYS A 12 16.15 -4.43 13.03
CA LYS A 12 15.77 -4.34 14.45
C LYS A 12 14.61 -5.27 14.83
N LYS A 13 13.68 -5.52 13.90
CA LYS A 13 12.55 -6.44 14.12
C LYS A 13 12.96 -7.92 14.05
N TYR A 14 14.09 -8.24 13.41
CA TYR A 14 14.64 -9.59 13.32
C TYR A 14 15.39 -10.02 14.58
N VAL A 15 15.88 -9.07 15.37
CA VAL A 15 16.49 -9.34 16.67
C VAL A 15 15.40 -9.66 17.70
N LYS A 16 14.96 -10.92 17.75
CA LYS A 16 14.08 -11.49 18.78
C LYS A 16 14.85 -11.91 20.02
N ASN A 17 16.04 -12.50 19.82
CA ASN A 17 16.96 -12.83 20.91
C ASN A 17 18.07 -11.79 21.01
N LYS A 18 18.01 -10.92 22.03
CA LYS A 18 19.01 -9.86 22.25
C LYS A 18 20.35 -10.39 22.78
N ALA A 19 20.39 -11.59 23.35
CA ALA A 19 21.63 -12.20 23.82
C ALA A 19 22.50 -12.76 22.67
N ARG A 20 21.88 -13.04 21.50
CA ARG A 20 22.55 -13.55 20.29
C ARG A 20 21.97 -12.88 19.04
N PRO A 21 22.26 -11.59 18.81
CA PRO A 21 21.58 -10.80 17.78
C PRO A 21 21.86 -11.29 16.36
N GLU A 22 23.08 -11.72 16.06
CA GLU A 22 23.46 -12.24 14.73
C GLU A 22 22.68 -13.53 14.43
N GLY A 23 22.66 -14.47 15.38
CA GLY A 23 21.91 -15.72 15.25
C GLY A 23 20.41 -15.48 15.06
N SER A 24 19.84 -14.54 15.83
CA SER A 24 18.44 -14.16 15.70
C SER A 24 18.11 -13.56 14.33
N ILE A 25 19.02 -12.77 13.74
CA ILE A 25 18.84 -12.20 12.40
C ILE A 25 18.92 -13.30 11.34
N CYS A 26 19.91 -14.20 11.44
CA CYS A 26 20.05 -15.33 10.52
C CYS A 26 18.81 -16.22 10.51
N GLU A 27 18.30 -16.57 11.69
CA GLU A 27 17.08 -17.37 11.84
C GLU A 27 15.85 -16.68 11.22
N ALA A 28 15.65 -15.39 11.53
CA ALA A 28 14.54 -14.62 10.97
C ALA A 28 14.63 -14.52 9.44
N TYR A 29 15.84 -14.38 8.90
CA TYR A 29 16.06 -14.35 7.45
C TYR A 29 15.75 -15.69 6.80
N LEU A 30 16.20 -16.81 7.40
CA LEU A 30 15.88 -18.16 6.93
C LEU A 30 14.37 -18.41 6.92
N SER A 31 13.66 -18.00 7.98
CA SER A 31 12.20 -18.09 8.05
C SER A 31 11.51 -17.23 6.98
N GLN A 32 12.05 -16.02 6.71
CA GLN A 32 11.51 -15.15 5.66
C GLN A 32 11.67 -15.76 4.26
N GLU A 33 12.87 -16.27 3.94
CA GLU A 33 13.17 -16.88 2.64
C GLU A 33 12.38 -18.16 2.41
N THR A 34 12.29 -19.04 3.42
CA THR A 34 11.47 -20.26 3.34
C THR A 34 10.00 -19.93 3.11
N THR A 35 9.45 -18.94 3.82
CA THR A 35 8.06 -18.48 3.61
C THR A 35 7.87 -17.89 2.21
N HIS A 36 8.86 -17.14 1.71
CA HIS A 36 8.82 -16.60 0.36
C HIS A 36 8.85 -17.70 -0.69
N PHE A 37 9.71 -18.71 -0.53
CA PHE A 37 9.78 -19.87 -1.41
C PHE A 37 8.46 -20.66 -1.41
N CYS A 38 7.89 -20.94 -0.23
CA CYS A 38 6.60 -21.61 -0.12
C CYS A 38 5.47 -20.83 -0.81
N SER A 39 5.55 -19.50 -0.86
CA SER A 39 4.51 -18.66 -1.47
C SER A 39 4.30 -18.87 -2.98
N TYR A 40 5.27 -19.49 -3.67
CA TYR A 40 5.13 -19.85 -5.09
C TYR A 40 4.24 -21.06 -5.33
N TYR A 41 4.08 -21.92 -4.32
CA TYR A 41 3.27 -23.13 -4.41
C TYR A 41 1.80 -22.91 -4.01
N PHE A 42 1.48 -21.75 -3.44
CA PHE A 42 0.10 -21.39 -3.15
C PHE A 42 -0.60 -20.81 -4.38
N GLU A 43 -1.90 -21.08 -4.47
CA GLU A 43 -2.76 -20.50 -5.50
C GLU A 43 -2.79 -18.97 -5.43
N PRO A 44 -3.01 -18.27 -6.55
CA PRO A 44 -2.91 -16.80 -6.62
C PRO A 44 -3.82 -16.05 -5.65
N HIS A 45 -4.97 -16.64 -5.30
CA HIS A 45 -5.96 -16.03 -4.42
C HIS A 45 -5.60 -16.17 -2.91
N VAL A 46 -4.62 -17.02 -2.56
CA VAL A 46 -4.20 -17.23 -1.18
C VAL A 46 -3.31 -16.08 -0.72
N ARG A 47 -3.67 -15.42 0.39
CA ARG A 47 -2.83 -14.37 0.97
C ARG A 47 -1.51 -14.96 1.49
N SER A 48 -0.42 -14.63 0.79
CA SER A 48 0.96 -15.06 1.10
C SER A 48 1.91 -13.86 1.12
N THR A 49 3.19 -14.05 1.48
CA THR A 49 4.19 -12.97 1.42
C THR A 49 4.31 -12.33 0.03
N ARG A 50 4.08 -13.10 -1.05
CA ARG A 50 4.11 -12.64 -2.44
C ARG A 50 2.81 -11.92 -2.84
N THR A 51 1.66 -12.49 -2.49
CA THR A 51 0.33 -11.96 -2.84
C THR A 51 -0.08 -10.79 -1.93
N LYS A 52 0.58 -10.63 -0.77
CA LYS A 52 0.27 -9.57 0.18
C LYS A 52 0.55 -8.22 -0.44
N MET A 53 -0.52 -7.45 -0.63
CA MET A 53 -0.42 -6.09 -1.10
C MET A 53 0.28 -5.21 -0.06
N GLY A 54 1.02 -4.21 -0.55
CA GLY A 54 1.70 -3.24 0.31
C GLY A 54 0.72 -2.55 1.25
N ARG A 55 1.19 -2.07 2.41
CA ARG A 55 0.35 -1.43 3.45
C ARG A 55 -0.50 -0.23 2.99
N ASN A 56 -0.23 0.31 1.82
CA ASN A 56 -0.96 1.44 1.22
C ASN A 56 -1.87 0.99 0.07
N MET A 57 -1.91 -0.31 -0.23
CA MET A 57 -2.65 -0.96 -1.30
C MET A 57 -3.59 -1.97 -0.64
N ASP A 58 -4.39 -1.52 0.32
CA ASP A 58 -5.43 -2.37 0.88
C ASP A 58 -6.56 -2.41 -0.15
N PHE A 59 -6.46 -3.31 -1.12
CA PHE A 59 -7.66 -3.86 -1.76
C PHE A 59 -8.21 -4.85 -0.75
N ASP A 60 -8.93 -4.37 0.26
CA ASP A 60 -9.90 -5.25 0.87
C ASP A 60 -10.90 -5.60 -0.21
N VAL A 61 -10.84 -6.88 -0.57
CA VAL A 61 -11.73 -7.57 -1.47
C VAL A 61 -13.11 -7.43 -0.85
N GLU A 62 -13.90 -6.48 -1.33
CA GLU A 62 -15.39 -6.45 -1.38
C GLU A 62 -16.01 -5.05 -1.43
N GLU A 63 -15.25 -3.96 -1.38
CA GLU A 63 -15.75 -2.66 -1.84
C GLU A 63 -15.17 -2.34 -3.21
N GLN A 64 -15.74 -2.99 -4.24
CA GLN A 64 -15.87 -2.32 -5.52
C GLN A 64 -16.65 -1.04 -5.23
N SER A 65 -15.94 0.05 -4.97
CA SER A 65 -16.53 1.37 -5.06
C SER A 65 -17.26 1.41 -6.41
N HIS A 66 -18.58 1.56 -6.39
CA HIS A 66 -19.41 1.78 -7.58
C HIS A 66 -19.11 3.15 -8.22
N ALA A 67 -17.88 3.65 -8.06
CA ALA A 67 -17.42 4.87 -8.66
C ALA A 67 -17.44 4.69 -10.18
N THR A 68 -18.22 5.56 -10.81
CA THR A 68 -18.31 5.70 -12.26
C THR A 68 -16.92 5.95 -12.85
N LEU A 69 -16.11 6.78 -12.19
CA LEU A 69 -14.77 7.12 -12.64
C LEU A 69 -13.68 6.25 -12.01
N THR A 70 -12.74 5.76 -12.84
CA THR A 70 -11.59 4.95 -12.41
C THR A 70 -10.68 5.66 -11.42
N VAL A 71 -10.57 6.99 -11.48
CA VAL A 71 -9.77 7.79 -10.55
C VAL A 71 -10.22 7.62 -9.09
N PHE A 72 -11.51 7.37 -8.86
CA PHE A 72 -12.08 7.17 -7.53
C PHE A 72 -12.12 5.69 -7.11
N ARG A 73 -11.76 4.75 -8.00
CA ARG A 73 -11.77 3.31 -7.68
C ARG A 73 -10.62 2.89 -6.77
N ARG A 74 -9.50 3.60 -6.80
CA ARG A 74 -8.36 3.31 -5.91
C ARG A 74 -8.55 4.05 -4.59
N GLN A 75 -9.09 3.34 -3.60
CA GLN A 75 -9.09 3.84 -2.23
C GLN A 75 -7.66 3.79 -1.67
N GLY A 76 -7.09 4.96 -1.38
CA GLY A 76 -5.88 5.05 -0.58
C GLY A 76 -6.24 4.90 0.90
N LYS A 77 -5.40 4.19 1.67
CA LYS A 77 -5.57 4.16 3.14
C LYS A 77 -5.01 5.43 3.76
N PRO A 78 -5.85 6.29 4.39
CA PRO A 78 -5.33 7.44 5.10
C PRO A 78 -4.41 6.96 6.23
N SER A 79 -3.24 7.59 6.37
CA SER A 79 -2.25 7.23 7.38
C SER A 79 -1.93 8.43 8.25
N GLY A 80 -1.99 8.26 9.57
CA GLY A 80 -1.73 9.31 10.55
C GLY A 80 -3.01 9.85 11.18
N LYS A 81 -2.90 11.01 11.84
CA LYS A 81 -4.04 11.67 12.46
C LYS A 81 -4.97 12.23 11.38
N CYS A 82 -6.21 11.75 11.34
CA CYS A 82 -7.24 12.33 10.49
C CYS A 82 -7.62 13.72 11.01
N VAL A 83 -7.68 14.70 10.11
CA VAL A 83 -8.19 16.04 10.39
C VAL A 83 -9.18 16.37 9.29
N GLU A 84 -10.42 16.64 9.69
CA GLU A 84 -11.45 17.08 8.77
C GLU A 84 -11.28 18.58 8.52
N ARG A 85 -11.25 18.96 7.24
CA ARG A 85 -11.25 20.36 6.81
C ARG A 85 -12.03 20.49 5.51
N TYR A 86 -12.61 21.66 5.29
CA TYR A 86 -13.16 22.01 3.99
C TYR A 86 -12.04 22.38 3.02
N LEU A 87 -12.28 22.09 1.74
CA LEU A 87 -11.41 22.54 0.65
C LEU A 87 -11.73 24.00 0.33
N ASN A 88 -10.69 24.77 0.02
CA ASN A 88 -10.87 26.13 -0.49
C ASN A 88 -11.30 26.10 -1.97
N ASP A 89 -11.91 27.18 -2.47
CA ASP A 89 -12.40 27.26 -3.86
C ASP A 89 -11.31 26.95 -4.89
N LEU A 90 -10.07 27.41 -4.64
CA LEU A 90 -8.92 27.12 -5.49
C LEU A 90 -8.60 25.62 -5.48
N GLU A 91 -8.62 24.97 -4.32
CA GLU A 91 -8.34 23.53 -4.21
C GLU A 91 -9.42 22.71 -4.92
N ILE A 92 -10.69 23.09 -4.76
CA ILE A 92 -11.83 22.48 -5.46
C ILE A 92 -11.64 22.62 -6.98
N ASN A 93 -11.35 23.82 -7.47
CA ASN A 93 -11.14 24.05 -8.90
C ASN A 93 -9.95 23.26 -9.44
N THR A 94 -8.85 23.16 -8.69
CA THR A 94 -7.69 22.36 -9.10
C THR A 94 -7.99 20.86 -9.13
N ALA A 95 -8.76 20.35 -8.16
CA ALA A 95 -9.16 18.95 -8.12
C ALA A 95 -10.09 18.62 -9.30
N ASN A 96 -11.06 19.49 -9.59
CA ASN A 96 -11.95 19.34 -10.73
C ASN A 96 -11.18 19.36 -12.05
N LEU A 97 -10.30 20.33 -12.25
CA LEU A 97 -9.48 20.44 -13.46
C LEU A 97 -8.57 19.23 -13.64
N TYR A 98 -7.99 18.71 -12.54
CA TYR A 98 -7.20 17.48 -12.58
C TYR A 98 -8.02 16.30 -13.10
N VAL A 99 -9.26 16.12 -12.61
CA VAL A 99 -10.16 15.07 -13.10
C VAL A 99 -10.45 15.25 -14.59
N LEU A 100 -10.78 16.47 -15.03
CA LEU A 100 -11.08 16.76 -16.44
C LEU A 100 -9.91 16.50 -17.39
N LEU A 101 -8.68 16.82 -16.98
CA LEU A 101 -7.50 16.67 -17.84
C LEU A 101 -6.91 15.26 -17.86
N ASN A 102 -7.12 14.46 -16.81
CA ASN A 102 -6.41 13.19 -16.62
C ASN A 102 -7.32 11.96 -16.67
N CYS A 103 -8.64 12.12 -16.85
CA CYS A 103 -9.58 11.02 -16.95
C CYS A 103 -10.16 10.91 -18.36
N GLU A 104 -9.74 9.90 -19.12
CA GLU A 104 -10.25 9.59 -20.46
C GLU A 104 -11.78 9.37 -20.47
N GLU A 105 -12.33 8.85 -19.37
CA GLU A 105 -13.77 8.61 -19.19
C GLU A 105 -14.63 9.89 -19.21
N VAL A 106 -14.01 11.07 -19.07
CA VAL A 106 -14.69 12.37 -19.03
C VAL A 106 -14.63 13.11 -20.37
N GLU A 107 -13.76 12.70 -21.30
CA GLU A 107 -13.70 13.25 -22.67
C GLU A 107 -15.06 13.34 -23.38
N PRO A 108 -15.93 12.30 -23.38
CA PRO A 108 -17.22 12.37 -24.08
C PRO A 108 -18.24 13.33 -23.45
N ILE A 109 -17.96 13.89 -22.27
CA ILE A 109 -18.81 14.89 -21.59
C ILE A 109 -18.34 16.32 -21.89
N LEU A 110 -17.11 16.46 -22.39
CA LEU A 110 -16.50 17.75 -22.74
C LEU A 110 -16.80 18.19 -24.18
N GLU A 111 -17.24 17.26 -25.03
CA GLU A 111 -17.81 17.53 -26.37
C GLU A 111 -19.30 17.91 -26.30
#